data_AF-A0A7J7FI60-F1
#
_entry.id   AF-A0A7J7FI60-F1
#
_cell.length_a   1.000
_cell.length_b   1.000
_cell.length_c   1.000
_cell.angle_alpha   90.00
_cell.angle_beta   90.00
_cell.angle_gamma   90.00
#
_symmetry.space_group_name_H-M   'P 1'
#
loop_
_entity.id
_entity.type
_entity.pdbx_description
1 polymer ?
#
loop_
_entity_poly.entity_id
_entity_poly.type
_entity_poly.pdbx_seq_one_letter_code
_entity_poly.pdbx_strand_id
1 'polypeptide(L)'
;VLVLQTYYRQWHAKIVVKNLRRQKMLRLKWEAQEELRKMREKEEWMKLDYYRRHNPQTKEDFELLYNALELWHREELARINQSFTGAERKAALCELLEKEIQIISSIGRHRYIAYMANQEASIQAFLDKCSAPKTWRTFDGKIVEMDTQFTIRARELQNIYKCIMLKNLSQDERLDVLLTLKHTVKEHECKLTQEILQLIDREVDLMMRGVKHHNLEGLRKRIATLFFQYIKTPLFNPEVARHLKAPQDPLKFYKKIYFCHSCQLYLPSTAFAVSSTSHRIYRCRHCVNLDNETRQRESFLKYKCLLQRLYYSETDYEDDSKIAFLMQLQDIQYLTENIWASQSVLSAWTDLNDLVMVRWDKSLEWSPWNCILLTKDEAAVHLKLTSIEEGYEPLFIHKIKHKHILAKNYFSQIPVLASFIPDGEIDEIRKKYHSETTPKIIELQTPSP
;
A
#
# COMPACT_ATOMS: atom_id res chain seq x y z
N VAL A 1 -24.93 72.04 -2.07
CA VAL A 1 -25.29 70.63 -1.78
C VAL A 1 -24.92 69.69 -2.93
N LEU A 2 -25.39 69.91 -4.17
CA LEU A 2 -25.10 69.04 -5.32
C LEU A 2 -23.60 68.89 -5.64
N VAL A 3 -22.83 69.98 -5.57
CA VAL A 3 -21.37 69.98 -5.84
C VAL A 3 -20.59 69.14 -4.80
N LEU A 4 -20.97 69.19 -3.52
CA LEU A 4 -20.37 68.36 -2.49
C LEU A 4 -20.69 66.87 -2.69
N GLN A 5 -21.93 66.55 -3.09
CA GLN A 5 -22.35 65.18 -3.39
C GLN A 5 -21.62 64.59 -4.61
N THR A 6 -21.34 65.38 -5.66
CA THR A 6 -20.56 64.91 -6.81
C THR A 6 -19.11 64.62 -6.45
N TYR A 7 -18.44 65.51 -5.70
CA TYR A 7 -17.08 65.25 -5.21
C TYR A 7 -17.01 64.04 -4.27
N TYR A 8 -18.00 63.86 -3.39
CA TYR A 8 -18.08 62.68 -2.51
C TYR A 8 -18.25 61.38 -3.31
N ARG A 9 -19.16 61.34 -4.28
CA ARG A 9 -19.34 60.17 -5.17
C ARG A 9 -18.06 59.85 -5.96
N GLN A 10 -17.36 60.88 -6.45
CA GLN A 10 -16.10 60.71 -7.17
C GLN A 10 -14.98 60.17 -6.26
N TRP A 11 -14.87 60.67 -5.03
CA TRP A 11 -13.93 60.17 -4.03
C TRP A 11 -14.24 58.72 -3.63
N HIS A 12 -15.51 58.40 -3.38
CA HIS A 12 -15.96 57.05 -3.05
C HIS A 12 -15.66 56.07 -4.19
N ALA A 13 -15.95 56.44 -5.45
CA ALA A 13 -15.60 55.64 -6.62
C ALA A 13 -14.09 55.40 -6.74
N LYS A 14 -13.25 56.40 -6.48
CA LYS A 14 -11.79 56.25 -6.45
C LYS A 14 -11.33 55.27 -5.38
N ILE A 15 -11.94 55.28 -4.19
CA ILE A 15 -11.65 54.31 -3.11
C ILE A 15 -12.05 52.90 -3.52
N VAL A 16 -13.26 52.71 -4.05
CA VAL A 16 -13.74 51.40 -4.52
C VAL A 16 -12.81 50.84 -5.60
N VAL A 17 -12.45 51.65 -6.61
CA VAL A 17 -11.52 51.22 -7.67
C VAL A 17 -10.13 50.90 -7.11
N LYS A 18 -9.62 51.67 -6.15
CA LYS A 18 -8.34 51.37 -5.48
C LYS A 18 -8.40 50.03 -4.73
N ASN A 19 -9.50 49.76 -4.04
CA ASN A 19 -9.70 48.50 -3.33
C ASN A 19 -9.81 47.32 -4.30
N LEU A 20 -10.56 47.46 -5.40
CA LEU A 20 -10.65 46.45 -6.47
C LEU A 20 -9.30 46.18 -7.13
N ARG A 21 -8.49 47.22 -7.38
CA ARG A 21 -7.11 47.04 -7.88
C ARG A 21 -6.23 46.28 -6.88
N ARG A 22 -6.36 46.57 -5.58
CA ARG A 22 -5.65 45.83 -4.51
C ARG A 22 -6.07 44.37 -4.46
N GLN A 23 -7.37 44.10 -4.49
CA GLN A 23 -7.91 42.73 -4.53
C GLN A 23 -7.44 41.98 -5.78
N LYS A 24 -7.49 42.60 -6.96
CA LYS A 24 -6.96 42.01 -8.21
C LYS A 24 -5.47 41.71 -8.10
N MET A 25 -4.66 42.61 -7.54
CA MET A 25 -3.23 42.37 -7.33
C MET A 25 -2.98 41.21 -6.37
N LEU A 26 -3.70 41.15 -5.24
CA LEU A 26 -3.58 40.05 -4.27
C LEU A 26 -3.98 38.72 -4.89
N ARG A 27 -5.07 38.70 -5.66
CA ARG A 27 -5.52 37.51 -6.40
C ARG A 27 -4.46 37.02 -7.40
N LEU A 28 -3.91 37.92 -8.23
CA LEU A 28 -2.87 37.56 -9.20
C LEU A 28 -1.59 37.07 -8.51
N LYS A 29 -1.20 37.68 -7.39
CA LYS A 29 -0.06 37.21 -6.58
C LYS A 29 -0.31 35.82 -6.00
N TRP A 30 -1.51 35.58 -5.50
CA TRP A 30 -1.91 34.28 -4.97
C TRP A 30 -1.94 33.21 -6.07
N GLU A 31 -2.54 33.51 -7.24
CA GLU A 31 -2.54 32.61 -8.41
C GLU A 31 -1.10 32.28 -8.85
N ALA A 32 -0.21 33.27 -8.93
CA ALA A 32 1.19 33.03 -9.29
C ALA A 32 1.95 32.19 -8.24
N GLN A 33 1.68 32.40 -6.94
CA GLN A 33 2.26 31.60 -5.86
C GLN A 33 1.76 30.16 -5.88
N GLU A 34 0.48 29.97 -6.19
CA GLU A 34 -0.15 28.66 -6.27
C GLU A 34 0.41 27.85 -7.45
N GLU A 35 0.56 28.46 -8.62
CA GLU A 35 1.23 27.84 -9.77
C GLU A 35 2.68 27.45 -9.45
N LEU A 36 3.42 28.31 -8.76
CA LEU A 36 4.76 28.00 -8.28
C LEU A 36 4.78 26.83 -7.27
N ARG A 37 3.76 26.75 -6.39
CA ARG A 37 3.61 25.62 -5.48
C ARG A 37 3.38 24.32 -6.24
N LYS A 38 2.46 24.32 -7.22
CA LYS A 38 2.18 23.16 -8.08
C LYS A 38 3.39 22.71 -8.87
N MET A 39 4.16 23.64 -9.42
CA MET A 39 5.40 23.30 -10.14
C MET A 39 6.42 22.65 -9.21
N ARG A 40 6.63 23.20 -8.01
CA ARG A 40 7.53 22.58 -7.01
C ARG A 40 7.06 21.20 -6.55
N GLU A 41 5.78 21.03 -6.24
CA GLU A 41 5.21 19.73 -5.85
C GLU A 41 5.40 18.69 -6.96
N LYS A 42 5.18 19.08 -8.23
CA LYS A 42 5.43 18.21 -9.39
C LYS A 42 6.91 17.86 -9.54
N GLU A 43 7.82 18.82 -9.38
CA GLU A 43 9.26 18.58 -9.43
C GLU A 43 9.73 17.65 -8.31
N GLU A 44 9.26 17.86 -7.09
CA GLU A 44 9.57 16.99 -5.94
C GLU A 44 9.05 15.57 -6.18
N TRP A 45 7.84 15.44 -6.72
CA TRP A 45 7.27 14.15 -7.07
C TRP A 45 8.07 13.44 -8.17
N MET A 46 8.48 14.18 -9.23
CA MET A 46 9.34 13.63 -10.29
C MET A 46 10.70 13.18 -9.74
N LYS A 47 11.31 13.95 -8.83
CA LYS A 47 12.55 13.56 -8.15
C LYS A 47 12.37 12.30 -7.31
N LEU A 48 11.26 12.20 -6.59
CA LEU A 48 10.96 11.03 -5.76
C LEU A 48 10.71 9.78 -6.62
N ASP A 49 9.92 9.91 -7.70
CA ASP A 49 9.67 8.81 -8.64
C ASP A 49 10.99 8.33 -9.28
N TYR A 50 11.84 9.26 -9.71
CA TYR A 50 13.18 8.96 -10.21
C TYR A 50 14.02 8.20 -9.18
N TYR A 51 14.08 8.70 -7.94
CA TYR A 51 14.82 8.04 -6.86
C TYR A 51 14.30 6.62 -6.58
N ARG A 52 12.97 6.42 -6.54
CA ARG A 52 12.35 5.11 -6.28
C ARG A 52 12.61 4.11 -7.40
N ARG A 53 12.67 4.55 -8.66
CA ARG A 53 13.04 3.70 -9.80
C ARG A 53 14.51 3.32 -9.78
N HIS A 54 15.38 4.24 -9.37
CA HIS A 54 16.81 3.97 -9.26
C HIS A 54 17.18 3.09 -8.06
N ASN A 55 16.45 3.23 -6.96
CA ASN A 55 16.71 2.53 -5.70
C ASN A 55 15.44 1.81 -5.18
N PRO A 56 14.94 0.79 -5.86
CA PRO A 56 13.72 0.09 -5.46
C PRO A 56 13.95 -0.74 -4.20
N GLN A 57 13.16 -0.51 -3.15
CA GLN A 57 13.27 -1.21 -1.86
C GLN A 57 11.99 -1.93 -1.47
N THR A 58 10.85 -1.30 -1.74
CA THR A 58 9.52 -1.78 -1.36
C THR A 58 8.86 -2.53 -2.50
N LYS A 59 7.82 -3.32 -2.20
CA LYS A 59 7.05 -4.03 -3.23
C LYS A 59 6.44 -3.06 -4.23
N GLU A 60 6.00 -1.92 -3.73
CA GLU A 60 5.47 -0.79 -4.47
C GLU A 60 6.50 -0.23 -5.47
N ASP A 61 7.78 -0.13 -5.09
CA ASP A 61 8.81 0.35 -6.02
C ASP A 61 9.01 -0.61 -7.20
N PHE A 62 8.96 -1.93 -6.94
CA PHE A 62 9.05 -2.93 -8.01
C PHE A 62 7.82 -2.92 -8.92
N GLU A 63 6.63 -2.65 -8.37
CA GLU A 63 5.41 -2.45 -9.14
C GLU A 63 5.51 -1.25 -10.10
N LEU A 64 6.14 -0.14 -9.67
CA LEU A 64 6.45 0.99 -10.56
C LEU A 64 7.35 0.58 -11.73
N LEU A 65 8.38 -0.23 -11.46
CA LEU A 65 9.32 -0.68 -12.47
C LEU A 65 8.65 -1.59 -13.51
N TYR A 66 7.81 -2.53 -13.07
CA TYR A 66 7.04 -3.39 -13.98
C TYR A 66 6.03 -2.59 -14.79
N ASN A 67 5.37 -1.61 -14.20
CA ASN A 67 4.44 -0.74 -14.92
C ASN A 67 5.15 0.14 -15.95
N ALA A 68 6.33 0.69 -15.62
CA ALA A 68 7.15 1.44 -16.56
C ALA A 68 7.64 0.56 -17.73
N LEU A 69 8.01 -0.69 -17.44
CA LEU A 69 8.37 -1.68 -18.47
C LEU A 69 7.19 -1.94 -19.42
N GLU A 70 5.98 -2.08 -18.89
CA GLU A 70 4.77 -2.31 -19.70
C GLU A 70 4.43 -1.12 -20.60
N LEU A 71 4.55 0.11 -20.08
CA LEU A 71 4.36 1.32 -20.89
C LEU A 71 5.36 1.39 -22.04
N TRP A 72 6.65 1.19 -21.75
CA TRP A 72 7.70 1.13 -22.76
C TRP A 72 7.43 0.02 -23.79
N HIS A 73 7.04 -1.17 -23.34
CA HIS A 73 6.74 -2.30 -24.21
C HIS A 73 5.58 -1.98 -25.17
N ARG A 74 4.50 -1.36 -24.68
CA ARG A 74 3.35 -0.93 -25.53
C ARG A 74 3.76 0.13 -26.56
N GLU A 75 4.56 1.11 -26.16
CA GLU A 75 5.05 2.17 -27.05
C GLU A 75 5.96 1.60 -28.15
N GLU A 76 6.90 0.72 -27.79
CA GLU A 76 7.80 0.06 -28.75
C GLU A 76 7.04 -0.88 -29.68
N LEU A 77 6.10 -1.67 -29.15
CA LEU A 77 5.26 -2.55 -29.94
C LEU A 77 4.40 -1.77 -30.95
N ALA A 78 3.84 -0.62 -30.53
CA ALA A 78 3.08 0.26 -31.42
C ALA A 78 3.98 0.81 -32.55
N ARG A 79 5.18 1.28 -32.22
CA ARG A 79 6.17 1.77 -33.19
C ARG A 79 6.60 0.67 -34.17
N ILE A 80 6.93 -0.53 -33.68
CA ILE A 80 7.31 -1.66 -34.54
C ILE A 80 6.18 -2.04 -35.50
N ASN A 81 4.94 -2.08 -35.01
CA ASN A 81 3.77 -2.39 -35.84
C ASN A 81 3.50 -1.32 -36.91
N GLN A 82 3.87 -0.07 -36.67
CA GLN A 82 3.73 1.02 -37.64
C GLN A 82 4.88 1.04 -38.66
N SER A 83 6.11 0.72 -38.22
CA SER A 83 7.32 0.88 -39.04
C SER A 83 7.70 -0.35 -39.87
N PHE A 84 7.40 -1.57 -39.39
CA PHE A 84 7.89 -2.80 -40.01
C PHE A 84 6.75 -3.76 -40.36
N THR A 85 6.97 -4.56 -41.39
CA THR A 85 6.04 -5.64 -41.79
C THR A 85 6.79 -6.94 -42.08
N GLY A 86 6.07 -8.06 -42.18
CA GLY A 86 6.64 -9.35 -42.59
C GLY A 86 7.78 -9.86 -41.68
N ALA A 87 8.92 -10.21 -42.29
CA ALA A 87 10.07 -10.79 -41.60
C ALA A 87 10.82 -9.77 -40.72
N GLU A 88 10.94 -8.52 -41.18
CA GLU A 88 11.60 -7.44 -40.42
C GLU A 88 10.86 -7.14 -39.12
N ARG A 89 9.53 -7.12 -39.17
CA ARG A 89 8.70 -6.99 -37.96
C ARG A 89 8.95 -8.11 -36.97
N LYS A 90 9.06 -9.36 -37.44
CA LYS A 90 9.35 -10.51 -36.57
C LYS A 90 10.72 -10.37 -35.91
N ALA A 91 11.75 -9.94 -36.66
CA ALA A 91 13.08 -9.69 -36.12
C ALA A 91 13.06 -8.59 -35.05
N ALA A 92 12.39 -7.46 -35.32
CA ALA A 92 12.24 -6.37 -34.36
C ALA A 92 11.47 -6.78 -33.09
N LEU A 93 10.44 -7.62 -33.22
CA LEU A 93 9.70 -8.16 -32.07
C LEU A 93 10.55 -9.13 -31.24
N CYS A 94 11.42 -9.94 -31.87
CA CYS A 94 12.39 -10.77 -31.15
C CYS A 94 13.38 -9.91 -30.35
N GLU A 95 13.92 -8.85 -30.96
CA GLU A 95 14.81 -7.91 -30.26
C GLU A 95 14.12 -7.20 -29.09
N LEU A 96 12.85 -6.80 -29.27
CA LEU A 96 12.02 -6.25 -28.20
C LEU A 96 11.88 -7.24 -27.03
N LEU A 97 11.57 -8.50 -27.32
CA LEU A 97 11.46 -9.55 -26.31
C LEU A 97 12.79 -9.79 -25.58
N GLU A 98 13.92 -9.80 -26.30
CA GLU A 98 15.24 -9.93 -25.68
C GLU A 98 15.53 -8.79 -24.70
N LYS A 99 15.24 -7.54 -25.10
CA LYS A 99 15.36 -6.36 -24.22
C LYS A 99 14.44 -6.46 -23.00
N GLU A 100 13.20 -6.91 -23.19
CA GLU A 100 12.26 -7.13 -22.09
C GLU A 100 12.80 -8.15 -21.08
N ILE A 101 13.31 -9.29 -21.55
CA ILE A 101 13.90 -10.34 -20.69
C ILE A 101 15.09 -9.78 -19.89
N GLN A 102 15.96 -8.99 -20.52
CA GLN A 102 17.09 -8.35 -19.85
C GLN A 102 16.64 -7.40 -18.74
N ILE A 103 15.60 -6.59 -18.98
CA ILE A 103 15.05 -5.67 -17.99
C ILE A 103 14.40 -6.46 -16.84
N ILE A 104 13.58 -7.48 -17.12
CA ILE A 104 12.95 -8.34 -16.10
C ILE A 104 14.02 -9.00 -15.23
N SER A 105 15.09 -9.52 -15.83
CA SER A 105 16.23 -10.10 -15.11
C SER A 105 16.92 -9.06 -14.22
N SER A 106 17.11 -7.83 -14.71
CA SER A 106 17.65 -6.72 -13.92
C SER A 106 16.77 -6.36 -12.73
N ILE A 107 15.45 -6.24 -12.94
CA ILE A 107 14.46 -6.00 -11.88
C ILE A 107 14.53 -7.13 -10.84
N GLY A 108 14.61 -8.38 -11.28
CA GLY A 108 14.77 -9.55 -10.41
C GLY A 108 16.02 -9.50 -9.54
N ARG A 109 17.17 -9.08 -10.11
CA ARG A 109 18.42 -8.89 -9.34
C ARG A 109 18.27 -7.81 -8.27
N HIS A 110 17.68 -6.66 -8.61
CA HIS A 110 17.41 -5.60 -7.64
C HIS A 110 16.44 -6.06 -6.54
N ARG A 111 15.40 -6.82 -6.90
CA ARG A 111 14.44 -7.40 -5.94
C ARG A 111 15.12 -8.34 -4.96
N TYR A 112 16.06 -9.15 -5.42
CA TYR A 112 16.85 -10.02 -4.56
C TYR A 112 17.74 -9.21 -3.60
N ILE A 113 18.45 -8.20 -4.10
CA ILE A 113 19.31 -7.34 -3.26
C ILE A 113 18.48 -6.61 -2.19
N ALA A 114 17.37 -5.99 -2.58
CA ALA A 114 16.44 -5.32 -1.67
C ALA A 114 15.85 -6.30 -0.66
N TYR A 115 15.48 -7.51 -1.07
CA TYR A 115 14.98 -8.55 -0.17
C TYR A 115 16.03 -8.91 0.90
N MET A 116 17.29 -9.12 0.51
CA MET A 116 18.36 -9.45 1.45
C MET A 116 18.61 -8.30 2.45
N ALA A 117 18.68 -7.06 1.97
CA ALA A 117 18.85 -5.88 2.82
C ALA A 117 17.67 -5.67 3.77
N ASN A 118 16.43 -5.81 3.28
CA ASN A 118 15.22 -5.72 4.09
C ASN A 118 15.13 -6.84 5.13
N GLN A 119 15.59 -8.05 4.79
CA GLN A 119 15.64 -9.16 5.75
C GLN A 119 16.62 -8.86 6.88
N GLU A 120 17.82 -8.36 6.56
CA GLU A 120 18.81 -7.95 7.56
C GLU A 120 18.29 -6.81 8.45
N ALA A 121 17.70 -5.77 7.84
CA ALA A 121 17.08 -4.67 8.57
C ALA A 121 15.91 -5.14 9.47
N SER A 122 15.10 -6.09 9.01
CA SER A 122 13.99 -6.67 9.78
C SER A 122 14.49 -7.49 10.98
N ILE A 123 15.57 -8.26 10.80
CA ILE A 123 16.24 -8.98 11.90
C ILE A 123 16.75 -7.97 12.92
N GLN A 124 17.46 -6.93 12.48
CA GLN A 124 18.01 -5.91 13.36
C GLN A 124 16.90 -5.16 14.12
N ALA A 125 15.86 -4.71 13.42
CA ALA A 125 14.70 -4.06 14.03
C ALA A 125 13.97 -4.96 15.04
N PHE A 126 13.89 -6.27 14.78
CA PHE A 126 13.33 -7.23 15.73
C PHE A 126 14.19 -7.33 17.01
N LEU A 127 15.52 -7.40 16.86
CA LEU A 127 16.43 -7.44 18.01
C LEU A 127 16.42 -6.14 18.81
N ASP A 128 16.38 -4.99 18.13
CA ASP A 128 16.26 -3.67 18.77
C ASP A 128 14.95 -3.56 19.55
N LYS A 129 13.85 -4.08 18.99
CA LYS A 129 12.56 -4.10 19.69
C LYS A 129 12.58 -4.95 20.96
N CYS A 130 13.26 -6.10 20.95
CA CYS A 130 13.35 -6.98 22.12
C CYS A 130 14.29 -6.43 23.22
N SER A 131 15.31 -5.68 22.83
CA SER A 131 16.34 -5.13 23.73
C SER A 131 16.02 -3.72 24.24
N ALA A 132 15.01 -3.07 23.67
CA ALA A 132 14.56 -1.75 24.07
C ALA A 132 14.01 -1.76 25.52
N PRO A 133 14.28 -0.71 26.32
CA PRO A 133 13.69 -0.57 27.64
C PRO A 133 12.17 -0.40 27.53
N LYS A 134 11.46 -0.78 28.59
CA LYS A 134 10.02 -0.51 28.67
C LYS A 134 9.81 0.98 28.88
N THR A 135 8.93 1.59 28.09
CA THR A 135 8.58 3.00 28.23
C THR A 135 7.10 3.17 28.54
N TRP A 136 6.79 4.03 29.51
CA TRP A 136 5.43 4.46 29.80
C TRP A 136 5.38 5.93 30.19
N ARG A 137 4.24 6.57 29.93
CA ARG A 137 3.99 7.94 30.37
C ARG A 137 3.39 7.93 31.76
N THR A 138 4.00 8.67 32.67
CA THR A 138 3.42 8.94 33.99
C THR A 138 2.27 9.94 33.88
N PHE A 139 1.45 10.04 34.92
CA PHE A 139 0.33 11.00 35.01
C PHE A 139 0.80 12.45 34.78
N ASP A 140 2.03 12.78 35.18
CA ASP A 140 2.67 14.09 34.98
C ASP A 140 3.23 14.31 33.55
N GLY A 141 2.96 13.40 32.62
CA GLY A 141 3.42 13.49 31.22
C GLY A 141 4.88 13.12 30.97
N LYS A 142 5.66 12.78 32.02
CA LYS A 142 7.06 12.33 31.87
C LYS A 142 7.13 10.89 31.37
N ILE A 143 8.03 10.62 30.43
CA ILE A 143 8.32 9.27 29.95
C ILE A 143 9.33 8.63 30.90
N VAL A 144 9.00 7.49 31.46
CA VAL A 144 9.90 6.68 32.30
C VAL A 144 10.34 5.47 31.51
N GLU A 145 11.64 5.20 31.51
CA GLU A 145 12.24 4.03 30.89
C GLU A 145 12.71 3.06 31.98
N MET A 146 12.44 1.77 31.81
CA MET A 146 12.85 0.73 32.74
C MET A 146 13.42 -0.47 32.00
N ASP A 147 14.64 -0.83 32.40
CA ASP A 147 15.22 -2.12 32.07
C ASP A 147 14.73 -3.20 33.04
N THR A 148 14.38 -4.35 32.46
CA THR A 148 14.04 -5.58 33.18
C THR A 148 15.14 -6.60 32.96
N GLN A 149 15.22 -7.63 33.80
CA GLN A 149 16.16 -8.73 33.57
C GLN A 149 15.98 -9.36 32.18
N PHE A 150 14.76 -9.37 31.65
CA PHE A 150 14.48 -9.91 30.32
C PHE A 150 14.98 -9.00 29.19
N THR A 151 14.84 -7.67 29.31
CA THR A 151 15.37 -6.72 28.31
C THR A 151 16.90 -6.67 28.33
N ILE A 152 17.52 -6.80 29.51
CA ILE A 152 18.97 -6.94 29.67
C ILE A 152 19.45 -8.21 28.98
N ARG A 153 18.82 -9.37 29.25
CA ARG A 153 19.16 -10.63 28.58
C ARG A 153 18.98 -10.55 27.06
N ALA A 154 17.90 -9.93 26.58
CA ALA A 154 17.69 -9.72 25.14
C ALA A 154 18.80 -8.86 24.51
N ARG A 155 19.31 -7.85 25.24
CA ARG A 155 20.44 -7.00 24.82
C ARG A 155 21.76 -7.76 24.78
N GLU A 156 22.04 -8.61 25.77
CA GLU A 156 23.21 -9.51 25.75
C GLU A 156 23.19 -10.42 24.52
N LEU A 157 22.07 -11.09 24.27
CA LEU A 157 21.90 -11.97 23.12
C LEU A 157 22.03 -11.22 21.79
N GLN A 158 21.49 -10.00 21.72
CA GLN A 158 21.66 -9.13 20.56
C GLN A 158 23.14 -8.78 20.33
N ASN A 159 23.88 -8.42 21.38
CA ASN A 159 25.30 -8.08 21.27
C ASN A 159 26.12 -9.26 20.73
N ILE A 160 25.86 -10.47 21.24
CA ILE A 160 26.50 -11.69 20.73
C ILE A 160 26.17 -11.90 19.26
N TYR A 161 24.90 -11.70 18.86
CA TYR A 161 24.49 -11.82 17.46
C TYR A 161 25.22 -10.83 16.55
N LYS A 162 25.33 -9.56 16.98
CA LYS A 162 26.09 -8.53 16.27
C LYS A 162 27.56 -8.93 16.13
N CYS A 163 28.20 -9.46 17.18
CA CYS A 163 29.57 -9.95 17.12
C CYS A 163 29.74 -11.12 16.13
N ILE A 164 28.78 -12.05 16.06
CA ILE A 164 28.82 -13.17 15.11
C ILE A 164 28.76 -12.70 13.66
N MET A 165 28.05 -11.60 13.39
CA MET A 165 27.87 -11.01 12.05
C MET A 165 29.08 -10.25 11.52
N LEU A 166 30.04 -9.88 12.38
CA LEU A 166 31.22 -9.13 11.97
C LEU A 166 32.08 -9.96 10.99
N LYS A 167 32.37 -9.39 9.82
CA LYS A 167 33.10 -10.08 8.73
C LYS A 167 34.62 -9.97 8.84
N ASN A 168 35.11 -8.86 9.40
CA ASN A 168 36.53 -8.49 9.41
C ASN A 168 37.14 -8.68 10.81
N LEU A 169 37.01 -9.88 11.36
CA LEU A 169 37.62 -10.24 12.63
C LEU A 169 38.93 -10.97 12.39
N SER A 170 39.91 -10.71 13.25
CA SER A 170 41.09 -11.59 13.38
C SER A 170 40.68 -12.98 13.86
N GLN A 171 41.60 -13.95 13.71
CA GLN A 171 41.36 -15.31 14.16
C GLN A 171 41.09 -15.36 15.68
N ASP A 172 41.85 -14.61 16.47
CA ASP A 172 41.72 -14.59 17.94
C ASP A 172 40.40 -13.93 18.37
N GLU A 173 40.06 -12.76 17.82
CA GLU A 173 38.76 -12.12 18.10
C GLU A 173 37.59 -13.03 17.72
N ARG A 174 37.69 -13.77 16.61
CA ARG A 174 36.65 -14.71 16.21
C ARG A 174 36.53 -15.88 17.19
N LEU A 175 37.65 -16.39 17.70
CA LEU A 175 37.64 -17.44 18.72
C LEU A 175 36.97 -16.95 20.00
N ASP A 176 37.23 -15.72 20.44
CA ASP A 176 36.57 -15.13 21.62
C ASP A 176 35.06 -14.99 21.45
N VAL A 177 34.60 -14.57 20.26
CA VAL A 177 33.17 -14.52 19.94
C VAL A 177 32.54 -15.92 19.98
N LEU A 178 33.22 -16.92 19.41
CA LEU A 178 32.74 -18.31 19.41
C LEU A 178 32.72 -18.92 20.82
N LEU A 179 33.70 -18.59 21.66
CA LEU A 179 33.73 -18.98 23.07
C LEU A 179 32.58 -18.35 23.85
N THR A 180 32.32 -17.06 23.65
CA THR A 180 31.18 -16.36 24.28
C THR A 180 29.84 -16.98 23.87
N LEU A 181 29.68 -17.27 22.58
CA LEU A 181 28.51 -17.97 22.05
C LEU A 181 28.38 -19.38 22.66
N LYS A 182 29.48 -20.13 22.75
CA LYS A 182 29.51 -21.48 23.32
C LYS A 182 29.06 -21.48 24.78
N HIS A 183 29.48 -20.50 25.58
CA HIS A 183 29.08 -20.38 26.99
C HIS A 183 27.59 -20.06 27.14
N THR A 184 27.07 -19.11 26.36
CA THR A 184 25.64 -18.73 26.46
C THR A 184 24.69 -19.83 26.00
N VAL A 185 25.05 -20.56 24.94
CA VAL A 185 24.22 -21.66 24.40
C VAL A 185 24.23 -22.89 25.31
N LYS A 186 25.29 -23.11 26.09
CA LYS A 186 25.40 -24.21 27.06
C LYS A 186 24.46 -24.11 28.25
N GLU A 187 23.85 -22.95 28.50
CA GLU A 187 22.87 -22.77 29.58
C GLU A 187 21.63 -23.67 29.41
N HIS A 188 21.36 -24.16 28.20
CA HIS A 188 20.21 -25.02 27.90
C HIS A 188 20.60 -26.21 27.02
N GLU A 189 20.21 -27.41 27.43
CA GLU A 189 20.44 -28.62 26.65
C GLU A 189 19.22 -28.97 25.80
N CYS A 190 19.33 -28.75 24.48
CA CYS A 190 18.33 -29.20 23.52
C CYS A 190 18.97 -29.44 22.14
N LYS A 191 18.21 -30.01 21.20
CA LYS A 191 18.70 -30.30 19.86
C LYS A 191 19.28 -29.06 19.15
N LEU A 192 18.62 -27.90 19.29
CA LEU A 192 19.08 -26.65 18.68
C LEU A 192 20.45 -26.21 19.24
N THR A 193 20.63 -26.28 20.56
CA THR A 193 21.90 -25.87 21.19
C THR A 193 23.02 -26.85 20.86
N GLN A 194 22.74 -28.15 20.81
CA GLN A 194 23.70 -29.17 20.35
C GLN A 194 24.16 -28.95 18.90
N GLU A 195 23.24 -28.63 17.99
CA GLU A 195 23.59 -28.33 16.59
C GLU A 195 24.48 -27.07 16.51
N ILE A 196 24.17 -26.01 17.27
CA ILE A 196 25.00 -24.81 17.32
C ILE A 196 26.41 -25.16 17.84
N LEU A 197 26.52 -25.91 18.94
CA LEU A 197 27.79 -26.32 19.52
C LEU A 197 28.66 -27.12 18.54
N GLN A 198 28.07 -28.09 17.83
CA GLN A 198 28.79 -28.86 16.81
C GLN A 198 29.31 -27.99 15.67
N LEU A 199 28.55 -26.98 15.24
CA LEU A 199 29.00 -26.07 14.19
C LEU A 199 30.10 -25.12 14.68
N ILE A 200 30.03 -24.68 15.93
CA ILE A 200 31.10 -23.88 16.55
C ILE A 200 32.40 -24.69 16.59
N ASP A 201 32.36 -25.91 17.12
CA ASP A 201 33.54 -26.77 17.21
C ASP A 201 34.12 -27.05 15.81
N ARG A 202 33.25 -27.27 14.81
CA ARG A 202 33.67 -27.41 13.41
C ARG A 202 34.29 -26.14 12.83
N GLU A 203 33.79 -24.93 13.17
CA GLU A 203 34.39 -23.68 12.71
C GLU A 203 35.79 -23.53 13.29
N VAL A 204 35.94 -23.78 14.60
CA VAL A 204 37.24 -23.74 15.29
C VAL A 204 38.22 -24.71 14.64
N ASP A 205 37.84 -25.98 14.45
CA ASP A 205 38.71 -26.99 13.83
C ASP A 205 39.19 -26.59 12.44
N LEU A 206 38.29 -26.05 11.60
CA LEU A 206 38.63 -25.64 10.24
C LEU A 206 39.52 -24.38 10.24
N MET A 207 39.29 -23.44 11.17
CA MET A 207 40.15 -22.28 11.36
C MET A 207 41.56 -22.68 11.81
N MET A 208 41.67 -23.59 12.78
CA MET A 208 42.96 -24.10 13.26
C MET A 208 43.74 -24.87 12.18
N ARG A 209 43.04 -25.42 11.18
CA ARG A 209 43.65 -26.06 9.99
C ARG A 209 44.02 -25.07 8.88
N GLY A 210 43.83 -23.77 9.08
CA GLY A 210 44.20 -22.73 8.11
C GLY A 210 43.23 -22.59 6.92
N VAL A 211 41.97 -23.02 7.06
CA VAL A 211 40.96 -22.83 6.00
C VAL A 211 40.66 -21.34 5.81
N LYS A 212 40.71 -20.87 4.56
CA LYS A 212 40.47 -19.46 4.20
C LYS A 212 39.06 -18.99 4.59
N HIS A 213 38.95 -17.76 5.05
CA HIS A 213 37.69 -17.19 5.56
C HIS A 213 36.49 -17.27 4.62
N HIS A 214 36.68 -17.07 3.30
CA HIS A 214 35.58 -17.14 2.32
C HIS A 214 34.95 -18.54 2.24
N ASN A 215 35.72 -19.61 2.49
CA ASN A 215 35.21 -20.98 2.50
C ASN A 215 34.38 -21.30 3.76
N LEU A 216 34.46 -20.45 4.79
CA LEU A 216 33.71 -20.59 6.04
C LEU A 216 32.40 -19.79 6.04
N GLU A 217 32.12 -18.99 5.01
CA GLU A 217 30.92 -18.13 4.96
C GLU A 217 29.62 -18.90 5.16
N GLY A 218 29.47 -20.06 4.50
CA GLY A 218 28.27 -20.89 4.64
C GLY A 218 28.09 -21.41 6.06
N LEU A 219 29.19 -21.84 6.70
CA LEU A 219 29.19 -22.31 8.09
C LEU A 219 28.82 -21.17 9.06
N ARG A 220 29.43 -20.00 8.89
CA ARG A 220 29.15 -18.79 9.70
C ARG A 220 27.70 -18.32 9.55
N LYS A 221 27.17 -18.29 8.32
CA LYS A 221 25.74 -17.99 8.06
C LYS A 221 24.82 -18.99 8.75
N ARG A 222 25.17 -20.29 8.75
CA ARG A 222 24.39 -21.33 9.44
C ARG A 222 24.41 -21.15 10.95
N ILE A 223 25.58 -20.94 11.57
CA ILE A 223 25.72 -20.65 13.01
C ILE A 223 24.85 -19.46 13.40
N ALA A 224 24.96 -18.36 12.65
CA ALA A 224 24.16 -17.19 12.91
C ALA A 224 22.64 -17.41 12.76
N THR A 225 22.23 -18.17 11.75
CA THR A 225 20.81 -18.48 11.52
C THR A 225 20.24 -19.30 12.67
N LEU A 226 20.97 -20.32 13.12
CA LEU A 226 20.57 -21.13 14.28
C LEU A 226 20.59 -20.33 15.57
N PHE A 227 21.60 -19.47 15.77
CA PHE A 227 21.63 -18.59 16.94
C PHE A 227 20.48 -17.58 16.93
N PHE A 228 20.10 -17.04 15.76
CA PHE A 228 18.90 -16.21 15.67
C PHE A 228 17.61 -16.98 16.00
N GLN A 229 17.52 -18.26 15.61
CA GLN A 229 16.42 -19.13 16.02
C GLN A 229 16.41 -19.37 17.54
N TYR A 230 17.59 -19.53 18.15
CA TYR A 230 17.73 -19.59 19.60
C TYR A 230 17.20 -18.29 20.25
N ILE A 231 17.62 -17.12 19.76
CA ILE A 231 17.12 -15.81 20.25
C ILE A 231 15.59 -15.70 20.10
N LYS A 232 15.01 -16.23 19.04
CA LYS A 232 13.55 -16.19 18.79
C LYS A 232 12.73 -17.13 19.67
N THR A 233 13.36 -18.00 20.45
CA THR A 233 12.67 -18.98 21.28
C THR A 233 12.37 -18.36 22.65
N PRO A 234 11.09 -18.23 23.07
CA PRO A 234 10.72 -17.60 24.34
C PRO A 234 11.38 -18.21 25.59
N LEU A 235 11.71 -19.51 25.53
CA LEU A 235 12.43 -20.21 26.59
C LEU A 235 13.81 -19.58 26.88
N PHE A 236 14.50 -19.10 25.85
CA PHE A 236 15.86 -18.56 25.94
C PHE A 236 15.88 -17.02 25.97
N ASN A 237 14.85 -16.41 25.39
CA ASN A 237 14.63 -14.96 25.40
C ASN A 237 13.18 -14.65 25.78
N PRO A 238 12.88 -14.44 27.07
CA PRO A 238 11.52 -14.22 27.55
C PRO A 238 10.82 -13.00 26.94
N GLU A 239 11.55 -11.95 26.53
CA GLU A 239 10.95 -10.76 25.90
C GLU A 239 10.30 -11.06 24.54
N VAL A 240 10.77 -12.09 23.83
CA VAL A 240 10.24 -12.44 22.51
C VAL A 240 8.77 -12.84 22.58
N ALA A 241 8.31 -13.40 23.69
CA ALA A 241 6.91 -13.80 23.88
C ALA A 241 5.92 -12.64 23.59
N ARG A 242 6.30 -11.38 23.88
CA ARG A 242 5.46 -10.20 23.61
C ARG A 242 5.39 -9.81 22.14
N HIS A 243 6.35 -10.25 21.35
CA HIS A 243 6.49 -9.86 19.94
C HIS A 243 6.13 -10.98 18.97
N LEU A 244 5.97 -12.21 19.45
CA LEU A 244 5.42 -13.31 18.66
C LEU A 244 3.93 -13.05 18.38
N LYS A 245 3.57 -12.97 17.09
CA LYS A 245 2.20 -12.74 16.61
C LYS A 245 1.31 -14.00 16.68
N ALA A 246 1.80 -15.11 17.22
CA ALA A 246 1.07 -16.38 17.25
C ALA A 246 0.09 -16.40 18.45
N PRO A 247 -1.23 -16.54 18.22
CA PRO A 247 -2.17 -16.85 19.29
C PRO A 247 -1.74 -18.16 19.97
N GLN A 248 -1.71 -18.19 21.30
CA GLN A 248 -1.32 -19.39 22.06
C GLN A 248 -2.31 -20.56 21.90
N ASP A 249 -3.52 -20.32 21.37
CA ASP A 249 -4.55 -21.33 21.11
C ASP A 249 -4.53 -21.85 19.65
N PRO A 250 -4.22 -23.15 19.42
CA PRO A 250 -4.28 -23.78 18.10
C PRO A 250 -5.68 -23.77 17.48
N LEU A 251 -6.74 -23.82 18.31
CA LEU A 251 -8.13 -23.88 17.84
C LEU A 251 -8.61 -22.57 17.19
N LYS A 252 -7.96 -21.43 17.49
CA LYS A 252 -8.26 -20.14 16.84
C LYS A 252 -7.72 -20.06 15.40
N PHE A 253 -6.73 -20.90 15.04
CA PHE A 253 -6.21 -20.97 13.67
C PHE A 253 -7.23 -21.56 12.70
N TYR A 254 -7.88 -22.67 13.04
CA TYR A 254 -8.71 -23.43 12.10
C TYR A 254 -9.95 -22.70 11.59
N LYS A 255 -10.45 -21.69 12.32
CA LYS A 255 -11.69 -20.97 11.95
C LYS A 255 -11.51 -19.94 10.83
N LYS A 256 -10.28 -19.61 10.41
CA LYS A 256 -10.01 -18.52 9.44
C LYS A 256 -8.91 -18.88 8.43
N ILE A 257 -8.84 -20.13 8.02
CA ILE A 257 -7.90 -20.59 6.99
C ILE A 257 -8.69 -20.91 5.72
N TYR A 258 -8.20 -20.41 4.58
CA TYR A 258 -8.78 -20.61 3.27
C TYR A 258 -7.76 -21.28 2.35
N PHE A 259 -8.26 -22.06 1.39
CA PHE A 259 -7.43 -22.72 0.40
C PHE A 259 -7.27 -21.83 -0.84
N CYS A 260 -6.03 -21.59 -1.25
CA CYS A 260 -5.77 -20.90 -2.51
C CYS A 260 -5.62 -21.92 -3.65
N HIS A 261 -6.43 -21.81 -4.70
CA HIS A 261 -6.38 -22.72 -5.85
C HIS A 261 -5.13 -22.55 -6.72
N SER A 262 -4.51 -21.36 -6.72
CA SER A 262 -3.32 -21.09 -7.53
C SER A 262 -2.03 -21.66 -6.92
N CYS A 263 -1.73 -21.37 -5.65
CA CYS A 263 -0.54 -21.91 -4.98
C CYS A 263 -0.77 -23.21 -4.21
N GLN A 264 -2.01 -23.69 -4.12
CA GLN A 264 -2.40 -24.90 -3.40
C GLN A 264 -2.01 -24.89 -1.91
N LEU A 265 -1.90 -23.71 -1.31
CA LEU A 265 -1.59 -23.53 0.10
C LEU A 265 -2.83 -23.14 0.91
N TYR A 266 -2.89 -23.66 2.13
CA TYR A 266 -3.80 -23.20 3.17
C TYR A 266 -3.23 -21.95 3.83
N LEU A 267 -3.93 -20.83 3.71
CA LEU A 267 -3.46 -19.52 4.16
C LEU A 267 -4.50 -18.85 5.06
N PRO A 268 -4.09 -17.97 6.00
CA PRO A 268 -5.03 -17.23 6.83
C PRO A 268 -5.87 -16.27 5.99
N SER A 269 -7.05 -15.87 6.49
CA SER A 269 -7.95 -14.90 5.84
C SER A 269 -7.25 -13.60 5.42
N THR A 270 -6.25 -13.16 6.19
CA THR A 270 -5.45 -11.95 5.92
C THR A 270 -4.57 -12.08 4.67
N ALA A 271 -4.32 -13.29 4.17
CA ALA A 271 -3.55 -13.52 2.96
C ALA A 271 -4.40 -13.36 1.68
N PHE A 272 -5.71 -13.20 1.81
CA PHE A 272 -6.62 -13.04 0.69
C PHE A 272 -7.14 -11.60 0.62
N ALA A 273 -7.33 -11.09 -0.58
CA ALA A 273 -8.14 -9.90 -0.77
C ALA A 273 -9.59 -10.36 -0.60
N VAL A 274 -10.30 -9.78 0.36
CA VAL A 274 -11.73 -10.04 0.50
C VAL A 274 -12.38 -9.21 -0.59
N SER A 275 -12.38 -9.71 -1.83
CA SER A 275 -13.12 -9.06 -2.91
C SER A 275 -14.55 -8.94 -2.45
N SER A 276 -14.98 -7.71 -2.25
CA SER A 276 -16.23 -7.37 -1.62
C SER A 276 -17.42 -8.01 -2.38
N THR A 277 -17.27 -8.21 -3.68
CA THR A 277 -18.28 -8.72 -4.62
C THR A 277 -18.15 -10.22 -4.95
N SER A 278 -17.07 -10.89 -4.54
CA SER A 278 -16.89 -12.32 -4.85
C SER A 278 -17.20 -13.19 -3.63
N HIS A 279 -18.29 -13.95 -3.71
CA HIS A 279 -18.65 -14.96 -2.70
C HIS A 279 -17.63 -16.10 -2.55
N ARG A 280 -16.57 -16.13 -3.38
CA ARG A 280 -15.59 -17.22 -3.40
C ARG A 280 -14.17 -16.68 -3.46
N ILE A 281 -13.48 -16.81 -2.34
CA ILE A 281 -12.06 -16.48 -2.18
C ILE A 281 -11.23 -17.61 -2.80
N TYR A 282 -10.81 -17.45 -4.05
CA TYR A 282 -10.08 -18.51 -4.77
C TYR A 282 -8.56 -18.32 -4.83
N ARG A 283 -8.07 -17.08 -4.74
CA ARG A 283 -6.65 -16.75 -4.95
C ARG A 283 -6.12 -15.84 -3.85
N CYS A 284 -4.95 -16.16 -3.31
CA CYS A 284 -4.29 -15.31 -2.33
C CYS A 284 -3.69 -14.06 -2.97
N ARG A 285 -3.44 -13.01 -2.17
CA ARG A 285 -2.84 -11.74 -2.60
C ARG A 285 -1.51 -11.94 -3.30
N HIS A 286 -0.72 -12.93 -2.86
CA HIS A 286 0.56 -13.22 -3.51
C HIS A 286 0.36 -13.71 -4.95
N CYS A 287 -0.55 -14.66 -5.18
CA CYS A 287 -0.85 -15.14 -6.53
C CYS A 287 -1.48 -14.07 -7.41
N VAL A 288 -2.36 -13.23 -6.84
CA VAL A 288 -2.94 -12.08 -7.58
C VAL A 288 -1.85 -11.10 -8.01
N ASN A 289 -0.92 -10.75 -7.12
CA ASN A 289 0.18 -9.85 -7.45
C ASN A 289 1.12 -10.48 -8.50
N LEU A 290 1.41 -11.77 -8.40
CA LEU A 290 2.22 -12.49 -9.38
C LEU A 290 1.54 -12.51 -10.77
N ASP A 291 0.23 -12.75 -10.80
CA ASP A 291 -0.56 -12.72 -12.05
C ASP A 291 -0.53 -11.32 -12.69
N ASN A 292 -0.64 -10.26 -11.88
CA ASN A 292 -0.48 -8.90 -12.36
C ASN A 292 0.95 -8.65 -12.90
N GLU A 293 2.00 -8.94 -12.12
CA GLU A 293 3.40 -8.77 -12.55
C GLU A 293 3.72 -9.50 -13.88
N THR A 294 3.07 -10.63 -14.13
CA THR A 294 3.32 -11.45 -15.32
C THR A 294 2.44 -11.10 -16.52
N ARG A 295 1.21 -10.61 -16.31
CA ARG A 295 0.25 -10.36 -17.40
C ARG A 295 0.00 -8.89 -17.70
N GLN A 296 -0.45 -8.14 -16.70
CA GLN A 296 -1.02 -6.81 -16.90
C GLN A 296 -0.05 -5.69 -16.51
N ARG A 297 0.82 -5.96 -15.53
CA ARG A 297 1.82 -5.03 -14.96
C ARG A 297 1.21 -3.68 -14.62
N GLU A 298 -0.01 -3.72 -14.10
CA GLU A 298 -0.72 -2.52 -13.66
C GLU A 298 -0.14 -2.03 -12.34
N SER A 299 -0.12 -0.71 -12.16
CA SER A 299 0.26 -0.09 -10.89
C SER A 299 -0.98 0.37 -10.13
N PHE A 300 -1.22 -0.23 -8.97
CA PHE A 300 -2.28 0.16 -8.04
C PHE A 300 -1.88 1.28 -7.10
N LEU A 301 -0.66 1.82 -7.21
CA LEU A 301 -0.15 2.84 -6.28
C LEU A 301 -0.97 4.12 -6.30
N LYS A 302 -1.45 4.53 -7.47
CA LYS A 302 -2.27 5.73 -7.60
C LYS A 302 -3.58 5.59 -6.82
N TYR A 303 -4.22 4.42 -6.91
CA TYR A 303 -5.43 4.09 -6.14
C TYR A 303 -5.13 3.94 -4.64
N LYS A 304 -3.97 3.38 -4.27
CA LYS A 304 -3.54 3.28 -2.87
C LYS A 304 -3.34 4.65 -2.25
N CYS A 305 -2.70 5.58 -2.95
CA CYS A 305 -2.54 6.96 -2.52
C CYS A 305 -3.89 7.67 -2.40
N LEU A 306 -4.79 7.47 -3.36
CA LEU A 306 -6.15 8.02 -3.31
C LEU A 306 -6.93 7.53 -2.08
N LEU A 307 -6.88 6.22 -1.81
CA LEU A 307 -7.51 5.60 -0.64
C LEU A 307 -6.88 6.10 0.68
N GLN A 308 -5.56 6.25 0.74
CA GLN A 308 -4.88 6.80 1.92
C GLN A 308 -5.30 8.25 2.19
N ARG A 309 -5.40 9.09 1.16
CA ARG A 309 -5.88 10.48 1.31
C ARG A 309 -7.30 10.51 1.84
N LEU A 310 -8.16 9.63 1.34
CA LEU A 310 -9.53 9.47 1.82
C LEU A 310 -9.57 9.08 3.29
N TYR A 311 -8.74 8.15 3.74
CA TYR A 311 -8.64 7.80 5.17
C TYR A 311 -8.20 8.98 6.02
N TYR A 312 -7.20 9.74 5.58
CA TYR A 312 -6.75 10.93 6.31
C TYR A 312 -7.86 11.98 6.38
N SER A 313 -8.51 12.29 5.25
CA SER A 313 -9.57 13.30 5.24
C SER A 313 -10.78 12.91 6.08
N GLU A 314 -11.14 11.62 6.14
CA GLU A 314 -12.28 11.14 6.93
C GLU A 314 -11.95 11.08 8.42
N THR A 315 -10.69 10.86 8.79
CA THR A 315 -10.26 10.88 10.21
C THR A 315 -10.46 12.28 10.82
N ASP A 316 -10.34 13.34 10.01
CA ASP A 316 -10.48 14.73 10.48
C ASP A 316 -11.93 15.12 10.88
N TYR A 317 -12.95 14.35 10.48
CA TYR A 317 -14.35 14.68 10.78
C TYR A 317 -14.82 14.22 12.17
N GLU A 318 -14.08 13.33 12.85
CA GLU A 318 -14.39 12.77 14.19
C GLU A 318 -15.85 12.26 14.33
N ASP A 319 -16.47 11.81 13.24
CA ASP A 319 -17.90 11.48 13.16
C ASP A 319 -18.21 9.97 13.19
N ASP A 320 -17.25 9.16 13.65
CA ASP A 320 -17.32 7.70 13.68
C ASP A 320 -17.68 7.07 12.32
N SER A 321 -17.37 7.73 11.20
CA SER A 321 -17.60 7.23 9.84
C SER A 321 -16.94 5.85 9.63
N LYS A 322 -17.71 4.88 9.13
CA LYS A 322 -17.26 3.48 9.02
C LYS A 322 -17.05 3.04 7.59
N ILE A 323 -17.88 3.55 6.68
CA ILE A 323 -17.92 3.09 5.29
C ILE A 323 -16.59 3.34 4.58
N ALA A 324 -15.99 4.51 4.79
CA ALA A 324 -14.68 4.87 4.24
C ALA A 324 -13.63 3.77 4.53
N PHE A 325 -13.47 3.38 5.79
CA PHE A 325 -12.46 2.41 6.25
C PHE A 325 -12.77 0.94 5.88
N LEU A 326 -13.98 0.65 5.40
CA LEU A 326 -14.34 -0.66 4.86
C LEU A 326 -13.91 -0.84 3.40
N MET A 327 -13.59 0.25 2.69
CA MET A 327 -13.20 0.21 1.29
C MET A 327 -11.86 -0.48 1.07
N GLN A 328 -11.78 -1.33 0.05
CA GLN A 328 -10.52 -1.93 -0.38
C GLN A 328 -9.94 -1.24 -1.61
N LEU A 329 -8.70 -1.61 -1.95
CA LEU A 329 -7.98 -1.06 -3.09
C LEU A 329 -8.73 -1.30 -4.42
N GLN A 330 -9.28 -2.51 -4.60
CA GLN A 330 -10.07 -2.85 -5.79
C GLN A 330 -11.39 -2.05 -5.86
N ASP A 331 -11.99 -1.77 -4.71
CA ASP A 331 -13.24 -1.01 -4.63
C ASP A 331 -13.02 0.45 -5.07
N ILE A 332 -11.91 1.06 -4.65
CA ILE A 332 -11.52 2.42 -5.10
C ILE A 332 -11.12 2.43 -6.58
N GLN A 333 -10.42 1.40 -7.06
CA GLN A 333 -10.11 1.29 -8.48
C GLN A 333 -11.40 1.25 -9.31
N TYR A 334 -12.36 0.38 -8.95
CA TYR A 334 -13.65 0.29 -9.64
C TYR A 334 -14.41 1.61 -9.59
N LEU A 335 -14.49 2.24 -8.42
CA LEU A 335 -15.13 3.54 -8.25
C LEU A 335 -14.48 4.60 -9.15
N THR A 336 -13.15 4.63 -9.21
CA THR A 336 -12.41 5.61 -10.02
C THR A 336 -12.57 5.36 -11.51
N GLU A 337 -12.31 4.14 -11.99
CA GLU A 337 -12.28 3.80 -13.41
C GLU A 337 -13.69 3.68 -14.02
N ASN A 338 -14.61 2.98 -13.34
CA ASN A 338 -15.90 2.62 -13.94
C ASN A 338 -17.02 3.62 -13.62
N ILE A 339 -16.99 4.25 -12.45
CA ILE A 339 -18.03 5.21 -12.04
C ILE A 339 -17.60 6.64 -12.37
N TRP A 340 -16.35 6.99 -12.05
CA TRP A 340 -15.81 8.33 -12.28
C TRP A 340 -15.02 8.50 -13.58
N ALA A 341 -14.76 7.43 -14.35
CA ALA A 341 -14.02 7.46 -15.61
C ALA A 341 -12.59 8.03 -15.49
N SER A 342 -11.96 7.88 -14.32
CA SER A 342 -10.61 8.34 -13.99
C SER A 342 -10.39 9.84 -14.24
N GLN A 343 -11.45 10.65 -14.06
CA GLN A 343 -11.43 12.09 -14.33
C GLN A 343 -12.12 12.89 -13.23
N SER A 344 -11.64 14.11 -12.96
CA SER A 344 -12.41 15.10 -12.20
C SER A 344 -13.73 15.39 -12.90
N VAL A 345 -14.82 15.45 -12.15
CA VAL A 345 -16.15 15.70 -12.72
C VAL A 345 -16.31 17.14 -13.22
N LEU A 346 -15.54 18.08 -12.69
CA LEU A 346 -15.64 19.51 -13.03
C LEU A 346 -14.71 19.89 -14.18
N SER A 347 -13.41 19.64 -14.01
CA SER A 347 -12.38 20.01 -15.00
C SER A 347 -12.06 18.92 -16.03
N ALA A 348 -12.60 17.71 -15.90
CA ALA A 348 -12.20 16.53 -16.68
C ALA A 348 -10.69 16.19 -16.55
N TRP A 349 -10.04 16.62 -15.46
CA TRP A 349 -8.63 16.36 -15.21
C TRP A 349 -8.36 14.88 -14.99
N THR A 350 -7.38 14.32 -15.71
CA THR A 350 -7.10 12.86 -15.76
C THR A 350 -5.98 12.39 -14.84
N ASP A 351 -5.17 13.29 -14.29
CA ASP A 351 -4.06 12.87 -13.43
C ASP A 351 -4.54 12.47 -12.03
N LEU A 352 -4.64 11.15 -11.81
CA LEU A 352 -5.04 10.54 -10.54
C LEU A 352 -4.19 11.03 -9.34
N ASN A 353 -2.96 11.48 -9.55
CA ASN A 353 -2.13 12.00 -8.46
C ASN A 353 -2.67 13.30 -7.85
N ASP A 354 -3.42 14.09 -8.61
CA ASP A 354 -4.04 15.34 -8.16
C ASP A 354 -5.52 15.20 -7.82
N LEU A 355 -6.10 14.02 -8.03
CA LEU A 355 -7.47 13.73 -7.67
C LEU A 355 -7.60 13.32 -6.20
N VAL A 356 -8.77 13.63 -5.63
CA VAL A 356 -9.20 13.32 -4.27
C VAL A 356 -10.69 12.97 -4.32
N MET A 357 -11.08 11.97 -3.53
CA MET A 357 -12.49 11.65 -3.30
C MET A 357 -12.94 12.34 -2.02
N VAL A 358 -13.95 13.20 -2.11
CA VAL A 358 -14.54 13.90 -0.96
C VAL A 358 -16.03 13.60 -0.85
N ARG A 359 -16.60 13.89 0.33
CA ARG A 359 -18.05 13.82 0.56
C ARG A 359 -18.78 14.73 -0.42
N TRP A 360 -19.82 14.23 -1.06
CA TRP A 360 -20.69 15.04 -1.90
C TRP A 360 -21.60 15.92 -1.04
N ASP A 361 -22.26 15.32 -0.05
CA ASP A 361 -22.96 15.99 1.03
C ASP A 361 -22.16 15.88 2.33
N LYS A 362 -21.83 17.04 2.89
CA LYS A 362 -21.03 17.16 4.13
C LYS A 362 -21.76 16.69 5.36
N SER A 363 -23.09 16.75 5.34
CA SER A 363 -23.92 16.34 6.47
C SER A 363 -23.99 14.83 6.64
N LEU A 364 -23.64 14.08 5.59
CA LEU A 364 -23.66 12.62 5.56
C LEU A 364 -22.24 12.07 5.59
N GLU A 365 -22.07 10.87 6.13
CA GLU A 365 -20.79 10.18 6.10
C GLU A 365 -20.34 9.89 4.66
N TRP A 366 -19.03 9.76 4.45
CA TRP A 366 -18.53 9.36 3.14
C TRP A 366 -18.98 7.95 2.79
N SER A 367 -19.47 7.79 1.57
CA SER A 367 -19.79 6.48 1.01
C SER A 367 -19.61 6.48 -0.50
N PRO A 368 -19.54 5.30 -1.17
CA PRO A 368 -19.49 5.23 -2.63
C PRO A 368 -20.64 5.98 -3.32
N TRP A 369 -21.77 6.16 -2.62
CA TRP A 369 -22.96 6.88 -3.08
C TRP A 369 -23.17 8.26 -2.44
N ASN A 370 -22.17 8.75 -1.71
CA ASN A 370 -22.06 10.12 -1.21
C ASN A 370 -20.64 10.66 -1.45
N CYS A 371 -20.04 10.34 -2.60
CA CYS A 371 -18.69 10.77 -2.95
C CYS A 371 -18.66 11.59 -4.23
N ILE A 372 -17.61 12.40 -4.41
CA ILE A 372 -17.29 13.04 -5.68
C ILE A 372 -15.77 13.02 -5.90
N LEU A 373 -15.36 12.74 -7.14
CA LEU A 373 -13.95 12.76 -7.55
C LEU A 373 -13.59 14.13 -8.14
N LEU A 374 -12.71 14.85 -7.46
CA LEU A 374 -12.31 16.22 -7.79
C LEU A 374 -10.80 16.37 -7.72
N THR A 375 -10.24 17.42 -8.31
CA THR A 375 -8.86 17.84 -8.01
C THR A 375 -8.77 18.39 -6.58
N LYS A 376 -7.57 18.40 -5.98
CA LYS A 376 -7.34 18.97 -4.63
C LYS A 376 -7.92 20.39 -4.49
N ASP A 377 -7.77 21.22 -5.52
CA ASP A 377 -8.25 22.61 -5.50
C ASP A 377 -9.78 22.69 -5.58
N GLU A 378 -10.38 21.91 -6.49
CA GLU A 378 -11.84 21.81 -6.63
C GLU A 378 -12.48 21.25 -5.36
N ALA A 379 -11.85 20.25 -4.73
CA ALA A 379 -12.28 19.70 -3.46
C ALA A 379 -12.27 20.77 -2.36
N ALA A 380 -11.22 21.59 -2.28
CA ALA A 380 -11.16 22.68 -1.30
C ALA A 380 -12.24 23.75 -1.51
N VAL A 381 -12.65 23.99 -2.77
CA VAL A 381 -13.78 24.89 -3.10
C VAL A 381 -15.11 24.23 -2.74
N HIS A 382 -15.30 22.97 -3.11
CA HIS A 382 -16.49 22.19 -2.77
C HIS A 382 -16.72 22.16 -1.25
N LEU A 383 -15.65 21.94 -0.48
CA LEU A 383 -15.68 21.93 0.98
C LEU A 383 -15.99 23.30 1.62
N LYS A 384 -15.99 24.40 0.86
CA LYS A 384 -16.42 25.73 1.33
C LYS A 384 -17.88 26.08 1.00
N LEU A 385 -18.55 25.30 0.14
CA LEU A 385 -19.95 25.55 -0.22
C LEU A 385 -20.90 25.35 0.97
N THR A 386 -21.84 26.26 1.18
CA THR A 386 -22.87 26.16 2.23
C THR A 386 -23.94 25.13 1.90
N SER A 387 -24.38 25.06 0.64
CA SER A 387 -25.31 24.05 0.16
C SER A 387 -24.97 23.61 -1.27
N ILE A 388 -25.29 22.36 -1.58
CA ILE A 388 -25.03 21.76 -2.90
C ILE A 388 -25.95 22.38 -3.96
N GLU A 389 -27.19 22.68 -3.57
CA GLU A 389 -28.26 23.19 -4.43
C GLU A 389 -28.01 24.64 -4.87
N GLU A 390 -27.34 25.45 -4.05
CA GLU A 390 -26.88 26.80 -4.42
C GLU A 390 -25.58 26.76 -5.23
N GLY A 391 -24.73 25.74 -4.99
CA GLY A 391 -23.39 25.65 -5.57
C GLY A 391 -23.31 25.00 -6.96
N TYR A 392 -24.26 24.14 -7.31
CA TYR A 392 -24.24 23.37 -8.56
C TYR A 392 -25.55 23.47 -9.36
N GLU A 393 -25.43 23.41 -10.68
CA GLU A 393 -26.59 23.41 -11.58
C GLU A 393 -27.42 22.10 -11.41
N PRO A 394 -28.77 22.16 -11.49
CA PRO A 394 -29.62 20.98 -11.33
C PRO A 394 -29.28 19.80 -12.26
N LEU A 395 -28.89 20.08 -13.51
CA LEU A 395 -28.46 19.05 -14.47
C LEU A 395 -27.20 18.32 -14.00
N PHE A 396 -26.27 19.05 -13.39
CA PHE A 396 -25.04 18.50 -12.83
C PHE A 396 -25.36 17.63 -11.61
N ILE A 397 -26.23 18.09 -10.71
CA ILE A 397 -26.69 17.32 -9.55
C ILE A 397 -27.32 16.00 -10.01
N HIS A 398 -28.16 16.03 -11.05
CA HIS A 398 -28.76 14.82 -11.62
C HIS A 398 -27.71 13.83 -12.15
N LYS A 399 -26.68 14.34 -12.84
CA LYS A 399 -25.55 13.52 -13.32
C LYS A 399 -24.79 12.85 -12.17
N ILE A 400 -24.56 13.57 -11.08
CA ILE A 400 -23.90 13.02 -9.88
C ILE A 400 -24.79 11.94 -9.23
N LYS A 401 -26.08 12.22 -9.04
CA LYS A 401 -27.04 11.24 -8.52
C LYS A 401 -27.07 9.96 -9.35
N HIS A 402 -27.03 10.06 -10.68
CA HIS A 402 -26.94 8.89 -11.56
C HIS A 402 -25.68 8.06 -11.29
N LYS A 403 -24.52 8.71 -11.11
CA LYS A 403 -23.27 8.00 -10.74
C LYS A 403 -23.36 7.35 -9.36
N HIS A 404 -23.98 8.00 -8.39
CA HIS A 404 -24.24 7.40 -7.08
C HIS A 404 -25.16 6.19 -7.15
N ILE A 405 -26.17 6.20 -8.03
CA ILE A 405 -27.02 5.03 -8.27
C ILE A 405 -26.20 3.86 -8.86
N LEU A 406 -25.32 4.12 -9.82
CA LEU A 406 -24.41 3.09 -10.35
C LEU A 406 -23.51 2.53 -9.25
N ALA A 407 -23.00 3.39 -8.37
CA ALA A 407 -22.24 2.96 -7.20
C ALA A 407 -23.08 2.07 -6.28
N LYS A 408 -24.29 2.50 -5.90
CA LYS A 408 -25.21 1.70 -5.06
C LYS A 408 -25.43 0.31 -5.66
N ASN A 409 -25.70 0.20 -6.96
CA ASN A 409 -25.95 -1.08 -7.63
C ASN A 409 -24.77 -2.05 -7.58
N TYR A 410 -23.54 -1.52 -7.65
CA TYR A 410 -22.33 -2.35 -7.55
C TYR A 410 -22.06 -2.71 -6.09
N PHE A 411 -22.04 -1.72 -5.20
CA PHE A 411 -21.67 -1.91 -3.80
C PHE A 411 -22.75 -2.62 -2.97
N SER A 412 -24.01 -2.66 -3.41
CA SER A 412 -25.07 -3.46 -2.77
C SER A 412 -24.87 -4.97 -2.89
N GLN A 413 -24.00 -5.41 -3.80
CA GLN A 413 -23.63 -6.84 -3.92
C GLN A 413 -22.73 -7.28 -2.76
N ILE A 414 -22.18 -6.33 -2.00
CA ILE A 414 -21.23 -6.54 -0.91
C ILE A 414 -22.03 -6.61 0.38
N PRO A 415 -22.14 -7.76 1.06
CA PRO A 415 -23.04 -7.92 2.20
C PRO A 415 -22.78 -6.92 3.34
N VAL A 416 -21.51 -6.59 3.60
CA VAL A 416 -21.12 -5.64 4.65
C VAL A 416 -21.58 -4.23 4.30
N LEU A 417 -21.40 -3.78 3.06
CA LEU A 417 -21.78 -2.43 2.63
C LEU A 417 -23.28 -2.30 2.37
N ALA A 418 -23.94 -3.40 1.96
CA ALA A 418 -25.38 -3.45 1.78
C ALA A 418 -26.14 -3.12 3.08
N SER A 419 -25.60 -3.50 4.24
CA SER A 419 -26.20 -3.18 5.54
C SER A 419 -26.26 -1.68 5.88
N PHE A 420 -25.45 -0.85 5.18
CA PHE A 420 -25.44 0.60 5.34
C PHE A 420 -26.34 1.31 4.32
N ILE A 421 -26.98 0.59 3.41
CA ILE A 421 -27.94 1.16 2.45
C ILE A 421 -29.33 1.11 3.09
N PRO A 422 -30.04 2.24 3.27
CA PRO A 422 -31.37 2.25 3.88
C PRO A 422 -32.35 1.37 3.09
N ASP A 423 -33.05 0.48 3.81
CA ASP A 423 -34.09 -0.40 3.27
C ASP A 423 -35.29 0.43 2.78
N GLY A 424 -35.32 0.71 1.48
CA GLY A 424 -36.42 1.43 0.83
C GLY A 424 -36.10 1.83 -0.62
N GLU A 425 -34.84 2.15 -0.94
CA GLU A 425 -34.44 2.53 -2.31
C GLU A 425 -34.05 1.31 -3.18
N ILE A 426 -33.66 0.20 -2.56
CA ILE A 426 -33.21 -1.02 -3.26
C ILE A 426 -34.37 -1.68 -4.03
N ASP A 427 -35.57 -1.66 -3.46
CA ASP A 427 -36.76 -2.30 -4.05
C ASP A 427 -37.40 -1.48 -5.18
N GLU A 428 -37.30 -0.14 -5.15
CA GLU A 428 -37.71 0.70 -6.29
C GLU A 428 -36.78 0.54 -7.49
N ILE A 429 -35.49 0.31 -7.25
CA ILE A 429 -34.48 0.12 -8.30
C ILE A 429 -34.58 -1.29 -8.91
N ARG A 430 -34.82 -2.34 -8.10
CA ARG A 430 -35.08 -3.70 -8.62
C ARG A 430 -36.32 -3.77 -9.50
N LYS A 431 -37.37 -3.00 -9.18
CA LYS A 431 -38.60 -2.94 -9.99
C LYS A 431 -38.44 -2.21 -11.32
N LYS A 432 -37.50 -1.26 -11.44
CA LYS A 432 -37.28 -0.50 -12.70
C LYS A 432 -36.54 -1.25 -13.80
N TYR A 433 -35.83 -2.34 -13.49
CA TYR A 433 -34.99 -3.06 -14.46
C TYR A 433 -35.37 -4.52 -14.72
N HIS A 434 -36.43 -5.05 -14.09
CA HIS A 434 -37.08 -6.27 -14.59
C HIS A 434 -38.12 -5.89 -15.64
N SER A 435 -37.70 -5.83 -16.91
CA SER A 435 -38.62 -6.13 -18.01
C SER A 435 -39.04 -7.59 -17.86
N GLU A 436 -40.34 -7.84 -17.76
CA GLU A 436 -40.94 -9.17 -17.76
C GLU A 436 -40.50 -9.97 -19.00
N THR A 437 -39.46 -10.79 -18.84
CA THR A 437 -39.23 -11.91 -19.75
C THR A 437 -39.67 -13.16 -19.02
N THR A 438 -40.96 -13.47 -19.11
CA THR A 438 -41.49 -14.78 -18.72
C THR A 438 -40.71 -15.86 -19.48
N PRO A 439 -40.03 -16.81 -18.81
CA PRO A 439 -39.38 -17.91 -19.50
C PRO A 439 -40.47 -18.83 -20.07
N LYS A 440 -40.50 -18.97 -21.40
CA LYS A 440 -41.28 -20.03 -22.05
C LYS A 440 -40.74 -21.37 -21.58
N ILE A 441 -41.54 -22.08 -20.78
CA ILE A 441 -41.34 -23.48 -20.45
C ILE A 441 -41.43 -24.26 -21.76
N ILE A 442 -40.31 -24.80 -22.21
CA ILE A 442 -40.28 -25.81 -23.28
C ILE A 442 -40.54 -27.14 -22.58
N GLU A 443 -41.73 -27.69 -22.77
CA GLU A 443 -42.07 -29.04 -22.35
C GLU A 443 -41.25 -30.04 -23.18
N LEU A 444 -40.37 -30.78 -22.50
CA LEU A 444 -39.71 -31.97 -23.05
C LEU A 444 -40.73 -33.11 -23.11
N GLN A 445 -41.23 -33.40 -24.31
CA GLN A 445 -41.95 -34.65 -24.58
C GLN A 445 -40.96 -35.82 -24.49
N THR A 446 -41.10 -36.63 -23.44
CA THR A 446 -40.53 -37.97 -23.37
C THR A 446 -41.34 -38.92 -24.25
N PRO A 447 -40.73 -39.73 -25.13
CA PRO A 447 -41.40 -40.86 -25.73
C PRO A 447 -41.27 -42.08 -24.81
N SER A 448 -42.37 -42.81 -24.64
CA SER A 448 -42.39 -44.16 -24.06
C SER A 448 -43.63 -44.91 -24.56
N PRO A 449 -43.63 -46.25 -24.60
CA PRO A 449 -42.53 -47.20 -24.41
C PRO A 449 -41.91 -47.73 -25.71
#